data_AF-A0A964LIU6-F1
#
_entry.id   AF-A0A964LIU6-F1
#
_cell.length_a   1.000
_cell.length_b   1.000
_cell.length_c   1.000
_cell.angle_alpha   90.00
_cell.angle_beta   90.00
_cell.angle_gamma   90.00
#
_symmetry.space_group_name_H-M   'P 1'
#
loop_
_entity.id
_entity.type
_entity.pdbx_description
1 polymer ?
#
loop_
_entity_poly.entity_id
_entity_poly.type
_entity_poly.pdbx_seq_one_letter_code
_entity_poly.pdbx_strand_id
1 'polypeptide(L)'
;MPLLPELALSFLDLWHHFDGVEASRTDWVGPAPVLASFDDQTLPQHAAAFRSLAHAVEELELDSLDEEVDRTILIDAIRVRLRRVEHDRPDRRSPALWLDRLAAIVAARPDDQAMLEAMPAWAAALRGTVSKPSIGNLHVALELLTELRPAVTHPAAAEALAGLETFLRHDVGVDGAADAGALGEDQVTWHLHHEFKLEMTAAQAERRLIALVESSAADLETGRSIVAAVGSGARVAAAAEPREIRRRLAAPEWLSAMDLFSGHRSAGERHLALVIAGLDLAIQLGRIGAAEGVAKLTDRLQSRGEQVRRVVVAPLESVGTVLLAAEWQAVALARDATPPDLIAAATARGLFHPALAAWALSADS
;
A
#
# COMPACT_ATOMS: atom_id res chain seq x y z
N MET A 1 25.24 -23.20 -19.08
CA MET A 1 24.36 -23.61 -17.96
C MET A 1 23.33 -22.50 -17.81
N PRO A 2 22.01 -22.76 -17.77
CA PRO A 2 21.03 -21.70 -17.59
C PRO A 2 20.93 -21.35 -16.09
N LEU A 3 21.93 -20.64 -15.56
CA LEU A 3 22.10 -20.39 -14.13
C LEU A 3 21.15 -19.34 -13.57
N LEU A 4 20.80 -18.32 -14.36
CA LEU A 4 20.06 -17.15 -13.85
C LEU A 4 18.60 -17.47 -13.47
N PRO A 5 17.80 -18.20 -14.27
CA PRO A 5 16.45 -18.59 -13.87
C PRO A 5 16.40 -19.44 -12.59
N GLU A 6 17.39 -20.32 -12.40
CA GLU A 6 17.49 -21.18 -11.21
C GLU A 6 17.82 -20.36 -9.94
N LEU A 7 18.70 -19.36 -10.05
CA LEU A 7 18.98 -18.43 -8.96
C LEU A 7 17.79 -17.50 -8.66
N ALA A 8 17.04 -17.09 -9.68
CA ALA A 8 15.81 -16.33 -9.50
C ALA A 8 14.72 -17.14 -8.77
N LEU A 9 14.58 -18.44 -9.09
CA LEU A 9 13.71 -19.34 -8.33
C LEU A 9 14.21 -19.53 -6.89
N SER A 10 15.52 -19.69 -6.70
CA SER A 10 16.12 -19.79 -5.36
C SER A 10 15.88 -18.52 -4.52
N PHE A 11 15.88 -17.34 -5.17
CA PHE A 11 15.51 -16.08 -4.52
C PHE A 11 14.05 -16.07 -4.07
N LEU A 12 13.12 -16.50 -4.93
CA LEU A 12 11.70 -16.58 -4.59
C LEU A 12 11.44 -17.61 -3.49
N ASP A 13 12.09 -18.76 -3.53
CA ASP A 13 12.02 -19.78 -2.48
C ASP A 13 12.48 -19.21 -1.14
N LEU A 14 13.64 -18.52 -1.12
CA LEU A 14 14.18 -17.89 0.07
C LEU A 14 13.26 -16.78 0.59
N TRP A 15 12.70 -15.97 -0.30
CA TRP A 15 11.72 -14.95 0.08
C TRP A 15 10.49 -15.61 0.70
N HIS A 16 9.86 -16.55 0.01
CA HIS A 16 8.63 -17.20 0.46
C HIS A 16 8.83 -17.96 1.78
N HIS A 17 10.03 -18.49 2.01
CA HIS A 17 10.40 -19.06 3.31
C HIS A 17 10.45 -18.01 4.42
N PHE A 18 10.93 -16.80 4.12
CA PHE A 18 11.01 -15.68 5.06
C PHE A 18 9.65 -15.01 5.32
N ASP A 19 8.86 -14.81 4.27
CA ASP A 19 7.57 -14.11 4.30
C ASP A 19 6.49 -14.95 3.62
N GLY A 20 5.89 -15.86 4.38
CA GLY A 20 4.84 -16.75 3.88
C GLY A 20 3.60 -16.01 3.37
N VAL A 21 3.40 -14.75 3.75
CA VAL A 21 2.27 -13.96 3.24
C VAL A 21 2.41 -13.71 1.76
N GLU A 22 3.60 -13.32 1.31
CA GLU A 22 3.87 -13.10 -0.11
C GLU A 22 3.75 -14.40 -0.90
N ALA A 23 4.19 -15.52 -0.31
CA ALA A 23 3.95 -16.85 -0.89
C ALA A 23 2.44 -17.12 -1.08
N SER A 24 1.61 -16.82 -0.06
CA SER A 24 0.16 -17.04 -0.10
C SER A 24 -0.59 -16.14 -1.08
N ARG A 25 0.00 -15.01 -1.48
CA ARG A 25 -0.56 -14.06 -2.46
C ARG A 25 -0.25 -14.43 -3.90
N THR A 26 0.64 -15.37 -4.11
CA THR A 26 0.99 -15.89 -5.44
C THR A 26 0.38 -17.28 -5.61
N ASP A 27 0.12 -17.72 -6.84
CA ASP A 27 -0.29 -19.12 -7.14
C ASP A 27 0.90 -20.10 -6.95
N TRP A 28 1.74 -19.83 -5.96
CA TRP A 28 2.96 -20.55 -5.68
C TRP A 28 2.66 -21.93 -5.09
N VAL A 29 3.23 -22.97 -5.70
CA VAL A 29 2.96 -24.39 -5.38
C VAL A 29 3.98 -24.94 -4.36
N GLY A 30 4.67 -24.06 -3.62
CA GLY A 30 5.67 -24.48 -2.64
C GLY A 30 5.11 -24.89 -1.27
N PRO A 31 5.98 -24.97 -0.25
CA PRO A 31 5.58 -25.30 1.11
C PRO A 31 4.49 -24.37 1.63
N ALA A 32 3.67 -24.89 2.55
CA ALA A 32 2.66 -24.09 3.21
C ALA A 32 3.30 -22.85 3.86
N PRO A 33 2.67 -21.66 3.76
CA PRO A 33 3.22 -20.45 4.33
C PRO A 33 3.38 -20.60 5.84
N VAL A 34 4.58 -20.31 6.32
CA VAL A 34 4.93 -20.31 7.74
C VAL A 34 4.76 -18.91 8.33
N LEU A 35 4.48 -18.83 9.63
CA LEU A 35 4.53 -17.56 10.34
C LEU A 35 5.97 -17.03 10.29
N ALA A 36 6.16 -15.90 9.62
CA ALA A 36 7.45 -15.25 9.52
C ALA A 36 7.98 -14.88 10.91
N SER A 37 9.27 -15.18 11.17
CA SER A 37 9.96 -14.71 12.36
C SER A 37 11.03 -13.70 11.99
N PHE A 38 10.97 -12.52 12.61
CA PHE A 38 11.96 -11.45 12.42
C PHE A 38 12.85 -11.28 13.65
N ASP A 39 13.03 -12.34 14.43
CA ASP A 39 13.87 -12.29 15.63
C ASP A 39 15.37 -12.19 15.29
N ASP A 40 16.15 -11.83 16.31
CA ASP A 40 17.59 -11.60 16.19
C ASP A 40 18.42 -12.89 15.93
N GLN A 41 17.83 -14.08 16.06
CA GLN A 41 18.47 -15.35 15.68
C GLN A 41 18.20 -15.71 14.22
N THR A 42 16.99 -15.42 13.74
CA THR A 42 16.49 -15.78 12.42
C THR A 42 16.98 -14.82 11.33
N LEU A 43 16.95 -13.50 11.59
CA LEU A 43 17.36 -12.50 10.59
C LEU A 43 18.82 -12.61 10.11
N PRO A 44 19.83 -12.90 10.96
CA PRO A 44 21.20 -13.11 10.49
C PRO A 44 21.33 -14.28 9.50
N GLN A 45 20.52 -15.34 9.67
CA GLN A 45 20.51 -16.49 8.77
C GLN A 45 19.95 -16.10 7.41
N HIS A 46 18.86 -15.33 7.38
CA HIS A 46 18.30 -14.78 6.14
C HIS A 46 19.27 -13.82 5.45
N ALA A 47 19.92 -12.92 6.20
CA ALA A 47 20.94 -12.04 5.65
C ALA A 47 22.10 -12.83 5.02
N ALA A 48 22.58 -13.88 5.69
CA ALA A 48 23.61 -14.75 5.15
C ALA A 48 23.17 -15.45 3.85
N ALA A 49 21.93 -15.97 3.81
CA ALA A 49 21.36 -16.59 2.62
C ALA A 49 21.23 -15.60 1.45
N PHE A 50 20.72 -14.39 1.70
CA PHE A 50 20.62 -13.34 0.68
C PHE A 50 22.00 -12.88 0.17
N ARG A 51 23.01 -12.74 1.05
CA ARG A 51 24.39 -12.42 0.63
C ARG A 51 24.98 -13.52 -0.23
N SER A 52 24.80 -14.79 0.15
CA SER A 52 25.25 -15.93 -0.63
C SER A 52 24.62 -15.91 -2.02
N LEU A 53 23.32 -15.62 -2.11
CA LEU A 53 22.62 -15.57 -3.37
C LEU A 53 23.05 -14.37 -4.23
N ALA A 54 23.19 -13.19 -3.63
CA ALA A 54 23.70 -12.00 -4.32
C ALA A 54 25.07 -12.28 -4.95
N HIS A 55 25.99 -12.88 -4.19
CA HIS A 55 27.31 -13.24 -4.68
C HIS A 55 27.25 -14.24 -5.83
N ALA A 56 26.44 -15.29 -5.71
CA ALA A 56 26.25 -16.26 -6.79
C ALA A 56 25.69 -15.63 -8.08
N VAL A 57 24.76 -14.67 -7.95
CA VAL A 57 24.21 -13.93 -9.09
C VAL A 57 25.24 -12.99 -9.72
N GLU A 58 26.09 -12.35 -8.91
CA GLU A 58 27.16 -11.45 -9.37
C GLU A 58 28.28 -12.20 -10.11
N GLU A 59 28.57 -13.45 -9.75
CA GLU A 59 29.58 -14.28 -10.40
C GLU A 59 29.13 -14.89 -11.75
N LEU A 60 27.88 -14.69 -12.16
CA LEU A 60 27.39 -15.20 -13.44
C LEU A 60 28.02 -14.47 -14.62
N GLU A 61 28.74 -15.24 -15.44
CA GLU A 61 29.09 -14.87 -16.82
C GLU A 61 27.81 -14.94 -17.68
N LEU A 62 27.52 -13.84 -18.39
CA LEU A 62 26.30 -13.69 -19.17
C LEU A 62 26.65 -13.52 -20.65
N ASP A 63 25.86 -14.13 -21.52
CA ASP A 63 26.12 -14.16 -22.96
C ASP A 63 25.26 -13.13 -23.72
N SER A 64 24.35 -12.44 -23.04
CA SER A 64 23.41 -11.48 -23.64
C SER A 64 23.09 -10.27 -22.76
N LEU A 65 22.64 -9.19 -23.42
CA LEU A 65 22.16 -7.99 -22.76
C LEU A 65 20.88 -8.25 -21.94
N ASP A 66 19.98 -9.10 -22.45
CA ASP A 66 18.72 -9.41 -21.75
C ASP A 66 19.00 -10.11 -20.41
N GLU A 67 19.94 -11.07 -20.40
CA GLU A 67 20.40 -11.69 -19.16
C GLU A 67 21.06 -10.68 -18.22
N GLU A 68 21.77 -9.67 -18.74
CA GLU A 68 22.38 -8.62 -17.92
C GLU A 68 21.33 -7.74 -17.25
N VAL A 69 20.25 -7.42 -17.97
CA VAL A 69 19.10 -6.71 -17.41
C VAL A 69 18.44 -7.55 -16.31
N ASP A 70 18.17 -8.83 -16.56
CA ASP A 70 17.55 -9.73 -15.58
C ASP A 70 18.44 -9.92 -14.34
N ARG A 71 19.75 -10.08 -14.52
CA ARG A 71 20.73 -10.16 -13.42
C ARG A 71 20.69 -8.89 -12.58
N THR A 72 20.66 -7.71 -13.23
CA THR A 72 20.63 -6.42 -12.54
C THR A 72 19.34 -6.27 -11.72
N ILE A 73 18.19 -6.62 -12.29
CA ILE A 73 16.90 -6.63 -11.59
C ILE A 73 16.96 -7.55 -10.37
N LEU A 74 17.48 -8.77 -10.53
CA LEU A 74 17.59 -9.75 -9.44
C LEU A 74 18.54 -9.28 -8.34
N ILE A 75 19.71 -8.76 -8.68
CA ILE A 75 20.68 -8.22 -7.72
C ILE A 75 20.05 -7.08 -6.91
N ASP A 76 19.37 -6.15 -7.56
CA ASP A 76 18.74 -5.04 -6.87
C ASP A 76 17.59 -5.51 -5.99
N ALA A 77 16.81 -6.50 -6.46
CA ALA A 77 15.80 -7.13 -5.64
C ALA A 77 16.42 -7.71 -4.36
N ILE A 78 17.51 -8.48 -4.46
CA ILE A 78 18.20 -9.05 -3.30
C ILE A 78 18.76 -7.96 -2.37
N ARG A 79 19.40 -6.93 -2.91
CA ARG A 79 19.99 -5.81 -2.14
C ARG A 79 18.94 -5.05 -1.32
N VAL A 80 17.75 -4.81 -1.87
CA VAL A 80 16.62 -4.22 -1.13
C VAL A 80 16.20 -5.07 0.06
N ARG A 81 16.16 -6.39 -0.08
CA ARG A 81 15.77 -7.28 1.02
C ARG A 81 16.88 -7.34 2.06
N LEU A 82 18.13 -7.44 1.63
CA LEU A 82 19.28 -7.43 2.51
C LEU A 82 19.35 -6.14 3.34
N ARG A 83 19.16 -4.98 2.70
CA ARG A 83 19.10 -3.68 3.37
C ARG A 83 18.03 -3.65 4.47
N ARG A 84 16.82 -4.10 4.16
CA ARG A 84 15.70 -4.14 5.13
C ARG A 84 16.01 -5.03 6.33
N VAL A 85 16.60 -6.20 6.09
CA VAL A 85 16.95 -7.19 7.12
C VAL A 85 18.12 -6.74 7.99
N GLU A 86 19.08 -6.00 7.44
CA GLU A 86 20.30 -5.62 8.16
C GLU A 86 20.25 -4.22 8.78
N HIS A 87 19.69 -3.26 8.05
CA HIS A 87 19.82 -1.84 8.35
C HIS A 87 18.49 -1.24 8.79
N ASP A 88 17.45 -1.36 7.96
CA ASP A 88 16.21 -0.61 8.19
C ASP A 88 15.43 -1.18 9.39
N ARG A 89 15.46 -2.51 9.55
CA ARG A 89 14.84 -3.26 10.66
C ARG A 89 13.43 -2.77 11.01
N PRO A 90 12.50 -2.67 10.03
CA PRO A 90 11.15 -2.19 10.30
C PRO A 90 10.40 -3.08 11.29
N ASP A 91 10.79 -4.36 11.39
CA ASP A 91 10.33 -5.34 12.37
C ASP A 91 10.52 -4.89 13.83
N ARG A 92 11.56 -4.11 14.14
CA ARG A 92 11.83 -3.64 15.51
C ARG A 92 10.95 -2.47 15.92
N ARG A 93 10.54 -1.62 14.98
CA ARG A 93 9.81 -0.37 15.26
C ARG A 93 8.35 -0.41 14.84
N SER A 94 7.93 -1.44 14.11
CA SER A 94 6.56 -1.58 13.60
C SER A 94 5.96 -2.93 14.00
N PRO A 95 5.34 -3.03 15.19
CA PRO A 95 4.53 -4.21 15.53
C PRO A 95 3.39 -4.43 14.55
N ALA A 96 2.90 -3.36 13.90
CA ALA A 96 1.87 -3.44 12.87
C ALA A 96 2.32 -4.31 11.67
N LEU A 97 3.59 -4.24 11.28
CA LEU A 97 4.12 -5.07 10.20
C LEU A 97 4.02 -6.57 10.50
N TRP A 98 4.22 -6.96 11.76
CA TRP A 98 4.06 -8.36 12.18
C TRP A 98 2.60 -8.78 12.12
N LEU A 99 1.70 -7.92 12.61
CA LEU A 99 0.27 -8.20 12.72
C LEU A 99 -0.44 -8.18 11.36
N ASP A 100 -0.02 -7.32 10.44
CA ASP A 100 -0.53 -7.31 9.05
C ASP A 100 -0.25 -8.65 8.36
N ARG A 101 0.97 -9.18 8.55
CA ARG A 101 1.35 -10.50 8.04
C ARG A 101 0.51 -11.61 8.67
N LEU A 102 0.34 -11.58 10.00
CA LEU A 102 -0.54 -12.54 10.66
C LEU A 102 -1.98 -12.45 10.12
N ALA A 103 -2.51 -11.24 9.95
CA ALA A 103 -3.85 -11.01 9.44
C ALA A 103 -4.04 -11.58 8.03
N ALA A 104 -3.07 -11.39 7.15
CA ALA A 104 -3.13 -11.96 5.82
C ALA A 104 -3.11 -13.50 5.83
N ILE A 105 -2.31 -14.13 6.69
CA ILE A 105 -2.29 -15.60 6.81
C ILE A 105 -3.59 -16.12 7.41
N VAL A 106 -4.08 -15.51 8.50
CA VAL A 106 -5.35 -15.90 9.14
C VAL A 106 -6.52 -15.74 8.17
N ALA A 107 -6.56 -14.67 7.39
CA ALA A 107 -7.59 -14.46 6.38
C ALA A 107 -7.55 -15.52 5.26
N ALA A 108 -6.35 -15.92 4.83
CA ALA A 108 -6.18 -16.94 3.81
C ALA A 108 -6.47 -18.36 4.34
N ARG A 109 -6.21 -18.62 5.63
CA ARG A 109 -6.18 -19.96 6.21
C ARG A 109 -6.69 -19.95 7.67
N PRO A 110 -7.97 -19.61 7.91
CA PRO A 110 -8.50 -19.40 9.26
C PRO A 110 -8.47 -20.66 10.12
N ASP A 111 -8.54 -21.84 9.49
CA ASP A 111 -8.58 -23.15 10.17
C ASP A 111 -7.23 -23.89 10.17
N ASP A 112 -6.12 -23.23 9.84
CA ASP A 112 -4.79 -23.88 9.86
C ASP A 112 -4.30 -24.10 11.29
N GLN A 113 -4.58 -25.29 11.82
CA GLN A 113 -4.19 -25.70 13.16
C GLN A 113 -2.68 -25.60 13.42
N ALA A 114 -1.82 -25.92 12.44
CA ALA A 114 -0.37 -25.86 12.63
C ALA A 114 0.10 -24.41 12.79
N MET A 115 -0.48 -23.48 12.03
CA MET A 115 -0.24 -22.05 12.19
C MET A 115 -0.75 -21.56 13.56
N LEU A 116 -1.98 -21.92 13.95
CA LEU A 116 -2.57 -21.53 15.24
C LEU A 116 -1.75 -22.04 16.43
N GLU A 117 -1.20 -23.25 16.34
CA GLU A 117 -0.29 -23.83 17.35
C GLU A 117 1.06 -23.12 17.41
N ALA A 118 1.54 -22.53 16.31
CA ALA A 118 2.78 -21.77 16.26
C ALA A 118 2.65 -20.33 16.80
N MET A 119 1.43 -19.79 16.91
CA MET A 119 1.18 -18.40 17.33
C MET A 119 1.79 -18.02 18.70
N PRO A 120 1.80 -18.87 19.74
CA PRO A 120 2.46 -18.53 21.01
C PRO A 120 3.96 -18.26 20.86
N ALA A 121 4.67 -19.09 20.08
CA ALA A 121 6.10 -18.90 19.81
C ALA A 121 6.35 -17.63 18.97
N TRP A 122 5.52 -17.43 17.95
CA TRP A 122 5.55 -16.21 17.13
C TRP A 122 5.32 -14.93 17.95
N ALA A 123 4.33 -14.93 18.86
CA ALA A 123 4.05 -13.79 19.73
C ALA A 123 5.21 -13.53 20.71
N ALA A 124 5.89 -14.58 21.19
CA ALA A 124 7.10 -14.43 21.99
C ALA A 124 8.26 -13.79 21.19
N ALA A 125 8.46 -14.21 19.94
CA ALA A 125 9.46 -13.62 19.04
C ALA A 125 9.19 -12.14 18.76
N LEU A 126 7.93 -11.76 18.50
CA LEU A 126 7.53 -10.37 18.33
C LEU A 126 7.86 -9.54 19.58
N ARG A 127 7.47 -10.02 20.77
CA ARG A 127 7.76 -9.32 22.04
C ARG A 127 9.27 -9.17 22.30
N GLY A 128 10.06 -10.15 21.90
CA GLY A 128 11.53 -10.10 22.01
C GLY A 128 12.20 -9.16 21.00
N THR A 129 11.51 -8.81 19.91
CA THR A 129 12.08 -8.04 18.80
C THR A 129 11.64 -6.58 18.81
N VAL A 130 10.36 -6.32 19.06
CA VAL A 130 9.80 -4.98 18.99
C VAL A 130 10.30 -4.15 20.17
N SER A 131 10.83 -2.98 19.87
CA SER A 131 11.32 -2.03 20.87
C SER A 131 11.04 -0.61 20.44
N LYS A 132 10.41 0.18 21.32
CA LYS A 132 10.15 1.61 21.10
C LYS A 132 9.49 1.94 19.75
N PRO A 133 8.33 1.33 19.41
CA PRO A 133 7.56 1.76 18.25
C PRO A 133 7.12 3.23 18.37
N SER A 134 6.88 3.86 17.22
CA SER A 134 6.18 5.13 17.18
C SER A 134 4.72 4.96 17.65
N ILE A 135 4.10 6.03 18.14
CA ILE A 135 2.69 6.02 18.55
C ILE A 135 1.78 5.57 17.40
N GLY A 136 2.06 6.02 16.17
CA GLY A 136 1.30 5.62 14.98
C GLY A 136 1.39 4.12 14.70
N ASN A 137 2.59 3.54 14.71
CA ASN A 137 2.76 2.10 14.50
C ASN A 137 2.12 1.27 15.60
N LEU A 138 2.16 1.77 16.85
CA LEU A 138 1.52 1.11 17.98
C LEU A 138 -0.02 1.15 17.85
N HIS A 139 -0.57 2.28 17.42
CA HIS A 139 -2.01 2.43 17.21
C HIS A 139 -2.53 1.44 16.16
N VAL A 140 -1.90 1.41 14.98
CA VAL A 140 -2.26 0.48 13.90
C VAL A 140 -2.13 -0.98 14.36
N ALA A 141 -1.10 -1.31 15.14
CA ALA A 141 -0.94 -2.66 15.70
C ALA A 141 -2.11 -3.05 16.62
N LEU A 142 -2.58 -2.15 17.47
CA LEU A 142 -3.70 -2.42 18.38
C LEU A 142 -5.04 -2.54 17.64
N GLU A 143 -5.22 -1.81 16.54
CA GLU A 143 -6.37 -1.95 15.65
C GLU A 143 -6.38 -3.32 14.97
N LEU A 144 -5.26 -3.71 14.34
CA LEU A 144 -5.11 -5.03 13.72
C LEU A 144 -5.36 -6.16 14.71
N LEU A 145 -4.89 -6.03 15.97
CA LEU A 145 -5.20 -7.02 17.02
C LEU A 145 -6.68 -7.11 17.34
N THR A 146 -7.39 -5.98 17.34
CA THR A 146 -8.83 -5.93 17.60
C THR A 146 -9.59 -6.67 16.50
N GLU A 147 -9.18 -6.49 15.24
CA GLU A 147 -9.75 -7.17 14.07
C GLU A 147 -9.40 -8.67 14.02
N LEU A 148 -8.18 -9.03 14.40
CA LEU A 148 -7.69 -10.42 14.36
C LEU A 148 -8.34 -11.33 15.40
N ARG A 149 -8.62 -10.81 16.59
CA ARG A 149 -9.17 -11.58 17.72
C ARG A 149 -10.37 -12.46 17.38
N PRO A 150 -11.46 -11.95 16.76
CA PRO A 150 -12.62 -12.77 16.45
C PRO A 150 -12.33 -13.88 15.44
N ALA A 151 -11.29 -13.74 14.61
CA ALA A 151 -10.90 -14.75 13.63
C ALA A 151 -10.07 -15.90 14.24
N VAL A 152 -9.45 -15.68 15.40
CA VAL A 152 -8.57 -16.65 16.06
C VAL A 152 -9.31 -17.37 17.19
N THR A 153 -9.82 -18.57 16.89
CA THR A 153 -10.64 -19.36 17.82
C THR A 153 -9.83 -20.34 18.68
N HIS A 154 -8.60 -20.66 18.27
CA HIS A 154 -7.75 -21.60 18.99
C HIS A 154 -7.32 -21.03 20.35
N PRO A 155 -7.55 -21.73 21.49
CA PRO A 155 -7.37 -21.15 22.82
C PRO A 155 -5.96 -20.60 23.10
N ALA A 156 -4.92 -21.35 22.75
CA ALA A 156 -3.54 -20.91 22.97
C ALA A 156 -3.16 -19.72 22.07
N ALA A 157 -3.72 -19.65 20.87
CA ALA A 157 -3.50 -18.55 19.95
C ALA A 157 -4.20 -17.26 20.44
N ALA A 158 -5.45 -17.40 20.91
CA ALA A 158 -6.20 -16.30 21.52
C ALA A 158 -5.49 -15.76 22.77
N GLU A 159 -4.98 -16.64 23.64
CA GLU A 159 -4.18 -16.26 24.81
C GLU A 159 -2.89 -15.52 24.40
N ALA A 160 -2.20 -15.99 23.35
CA ALA A 160 -1.02 -15.33 22.82
C ALA A 160 -1.33 -13.90 22.30
N LEU A 161 -2.44 -13.72 21.58
CA LEU A 161 -2.90 -12.38 21.14
C LEU A 161 -3.31 -11.49 22.31
N ALA A 162 -3.89 -12.06 23.37
CA ALA A 162 -4.21 -11.32 24.59
C ALA A 162 -2.95 -10.83 25.31
N GLY A 163 -1.97 -11.71 25.51
CA GLY A 163 -0.69 -11.34 26.09
C GLY A 163 0.08 -10.32 25.23
N LEU A 164 -0.05 -10.39 23.91
CA LEU A 164 0.55 -9.43 22.99
C LEU A 164 -0.11 -8.05 23.10
N GLU A 165 -1.44 -7.97 23.20
CA GLU A 165 -2.14 -6.70 23.45
C GLU A 165 -1.65 -6.05 24.75
N THR A 166 -1.57 -6.82 25.85
CA THR A 166 -1.06 -6.32 27.13
C THR A 166 0.36 -5.78 26.98
N PHE A 167 1.26 -6.52 26.33
CA PHE A 167 2.63 -6.08 26.08
C PHE A 167 2.69 -4.77 25.28
N LEU A 168 1.92 -4.67 24.19
CA LEU A 168 1.90 -3.48 23.34
C LEU A 168 1.35 -2.26 24.09
N ARG A 169 0.34 -2.43 24.94
CA ARG A 169 -0.25 -1.32 25.72
C ARG A 169 0.62 -0.86 26.88
N HIS A 170 1.36 -1.76 27.51
CA HIS A 170 1.94 -1.49 28.83
C HIS A 170 3.46 -1.66 28.91
N ASP A 171 4.06 -2.53 28.09
CA ASP A 171 5.44 -3.01 28.32
C ASP A 171 6.43 -2.54 27.24
N VAL A 172 6.02 -2.45 25.98
CA VAL A 172 6.93 -2.20 24.84
C VAL A 172 7.62 -0.83 24.88
N GLY A 173 7.01 0.13 25.59
CA GLY A 173 7.38 1.55 25.57
C GLY A 173 7.14 2.20 24.21
N VAL A 174 6.93 3.51 24.18
CA VAL A 174 6.81 4.27 22.92
C VAL A 174 8.02 5.18 22.75
N ASP A 175 8.45 5.36 21.50
CA ASP A 175 9.31 6.47 21.16
C ASP A 175 8.45 7.73 21.01
N GLY A 176 8.64 8.68 21.93
CA GLY A 176 7.89 9.93 21.99
C GLY A 176 8.41 11.02 21.05
N ALA A 177 9.49 10.76 20.30
CA ALA A 177 9.98 11.70 19.30
C ALA A 177 8.95 11.88 18.17
N ALA A 178 8.73 13.13 17.73
CA ALA A 178 7.77 13.43 16.67
C ALA A 178 8.10 12.73 15.34
N ASP A 179 9.38 12.44 15.13
CA ASP A 179 9.97 11.78 13.97
C ASP A 179 10.29 10.29 14.23
N ALA A 180 9.82 9.69 15.33
CA ALA A 180 10.10 8.29 15.67
C ALA A 180 9.73 7.28 14.56
N GLY A 181 8.74 7.61 13.74
CA GLY A 181 8.30 6.82 12.59
C GLY A 181 8.98 7.17 11.27
N ALA A 182 9.81 8.21 11.22
CA ALA A 182 10.50 8.63 10.00
C ALA A 182 11.72 7.73 9.73
N LEU A 183 11.91 7.38 8.46
CA LEU A 183 13.09 6.64 7.99
C LEU A 183 14.35 7.55 7.94
N GLY A 184 14.15 8.86 7.81
CA GLY A 184 15.24 9.82 7.58
C GLY A 184 15.59 9.96 6.09
N GLU A 185 16.21 11.10 5.74
CA GLU A 185 16.46 11.49 4.34
C GLU A 185 17.34 10.49 3.58
N ASP A 186 18.42 10.00 4.20
CA ASP A 186 19.36 9.06 3.59
C ASP A 186 18.68 7.73 3.26
N GLN A 187 17.82 7.23 4.16
CA GLN A 187 17.08 5.98 3.93
C GLN A 187 16.05 6.16 2.81
N VAL A 188 15.28 7.25 2.83
CA VAL A 188 14.32 7.54 1.76
C VAL A 188 15.03 7.66 0.41
N THR A 189 16.15 8.39 0.34
CA THR A 189 16.95 8.51 -0.89
C THR A 189 17.46 7.16 -1.37
N TRP A 190 17.93 6.32 -0.45
CA TRP A 190 18.36 4.96 -0.79
C TRP A 190 17.24 4.13 -1.41
N HIS A 191 16.03 4.16 -0.82
CA HIS A 191 14.87 3.45 -1.38
C HIS A 191 14.44 4.02 -2.74
N LEU A 192 14.43 5.35 -2.91
CA LEU A 192 14.14 5.97 -4.21
C LEU A 192 15.05 5.42 -5.31
N HIS A 193 16.35 5.31 -5.02
CA HIS A 193 17.34 4.82 -5.98
C HIS A 193 17.21 3.31 -6.24
N HIS A 194 17.19 2.50 -5.18
CA HIS A 194 17.33 1.04 -5.32
C HIS A 194 16.01 0.31 -5.51
N GLU A 195 14.94 0.79 -4.91
CA GLU A 195 13.60 0.17 -4.98
C GLU A 195 12.80 0.75 -6.15
N PHE A 196 12.84 2.07 -6.36
CA PHE A 196 12.02 2.75 -7.37
C PHE A 196 12.77 3.16 -8.64
N LYS A 197 14.09 2.94 -8.71
CA LYS A 197 14.95 3.35 -9.85
C LYS A 197 14.86 4.83 -10.18
N LEU A 198 14.60 5.66 -9.16
CA LEU A 198 14.52 7.10 -9.28
C LEU A 198 15.87 7.69 -8.88
N GLU A 199 16.60 8.26 -9.83
CA GLU A 199 17.85 8.98 -9.58
C GLU A 199 17.58 10.38 -8.98
N MET A 200 17.00 10.42 -7.79
CA MET A 200 16.70 11.66 -7.08
C MET A 200 16.80 11.50 -5.56
N THR A 201 17.23 12.56 -4.91
CA THR A 201 17.22 12.64 -3.44
C THR A 201 15.80 12.78 -2.91
N ALA A 202 15.58 12.46 -1.63
CA ALA A 202 14.28 12.64 -0.99
C ALA A 202 13.76 14.08 -1.11
N ALA A 203 14.62 15.08 -0.90
CA ALA A 203 14.25 16.49 -1.05
C ALA A 203 13.89 16.87 -2.51
N GLN A 204 14.52 16.25 -3.51
CA GLN A 204 14.14 16.44 -4.91
C GLN A 204 12.78 15.79 -5.22
N ALA A 205 12.55 14.57 -4.71
CA ALA A 205 11.28 13.88 -4.83
C ALA A 205 10.13 14.66 -4.20
N GLU A 206 10.33 15.20 -3.00
CA GLU A 206 9.36 16.04 -2.29
C GLU A 206 8.98 17.28 -3.11
N ARG A 207 9.96 18.06 -3.58
CA ARG A 207 9.70 19.25 -4.40
C ARG A 207 8.92 18.90 -5.68
N ARG A 208 9.26 17.77 -6.30
CA ARG A 208 8.56 17.30 -7.51
C ARG A 208 7.13 16.86 -7.20
N LEU A 209 6.89 16.21 -6.06
CA LEU A 209 5.57 15.81 -5.62
C LEU A 209 4.68 17.04 -5.33
N ILE A 210 5.21 18.04 -4.63
CA ILE A 210 4.50 19.30 -4.37
C ILE A 210 4.09 19.97 -5.69
N ALA A 211 5.03 20.12 -6.63
CA ALA A 211 4.75 20.70 -7.93
C ALA A 211 3.69 19.90 -8.72
N LEU A 212 3.72 18.57 -8.63
CA LEU A 212 2.73 17.69 -9.26
C LEU A 212 1.34 17.88 -8.64
N VAL A 213 1.25 17.98 -7.31
CA VAL A 213 -0.02 18.21 -6.59
C VAL A 213 -0.60 19.57 -6.96
N GLU A 214 0.21 20.62 -6.98
CA GLU A 214 -0.22 21.97 -7.37
C GLU A 214 -0.71 22.01 -8.82
N SER A 215 0.04 21.39 -9.75
CA SER A 215 -0.37 21.27 -11.15
C SER A 215 -1.69 20.50 -11.28
N SER A 216 -1.85 19.40 -10.54
CA SER A 216 -3.07 18.59 -10.59
C SER A 216 -4.28 19.34 -10.03
N ALA A 217 -4.10 20.12 -8.96
CA ALA A 217 -5.15 20.96 -8.41
C ALA A 217 -5.59 22.06 -9.39
N ALA A 218 -4.64 22.68 -10.09
CA ALA A 218 -4.93 23.67 -11.14
C ALA A 218 -5.69 23.04 -12.33
N ASP A 219 -5.29 21.82 -12.74
CA ASP A 219 -5.97 21.08 -13.80
C ASP A 219 -7.40 20.69 -13.40
N LEU A 220 -7.62 20.29 -12.15
CA LEU A 220 -8.95 19.99 -11.61
C LEU A 220 -9.85 21.22 -11.56
N GLU A 221 -9.33 22.37 -11.12
CA GLU A 221 -10.11 23.61 -11.08
C GLU A 221 -10.45 24.11 -12.49
N THR A 222 -9.52 23.95 -13.44
CA THR A 222 -9.77 24.19 -14.87
C THR A 222 -10.86 23.25 -15.38
N GLY A 223 -10.81 21.96 -15.04
CA GLY A 223 -11.84 20.98 -15.39
C GLY A 223 -13.22 21.35 -14.83
N ARG A 224 -13.30 21.75 -13.56
CA ARG A 224 -14.54 22.23 -12.92
C ARG A 224 -15.10 23.46 -13.62
N SER A 225 -14.25 24.43 -13.94
CA SER A 225 -14.64 25.64 -14.67
C SER A 225 -15.22 25.32 -16.05
N ILE A 226 -14.61 24.38 -16.78
CA ILE A 226 -15.12 23.90 -18.07
C ILE A 226 -16.49 23.23 -17.90
N VAL A 227 -16.63 22.32 -16.93
CA VAL A 227 -17.91 21.63 -16.66
C VAL A 227 -19.01 22.62 -16.29
N ALA A 228 -18.71 23.62 -15.46
CA ALA A 228 -19.67 24.68 -15.10
C ALA A 228 -20.06 25.55 -16.31
N ALA A 229 -19.12 25.87 -17.19
CA ALA A 229 -19.38 26.63 -18.42
C ALA A 229 -20.27 25.81 -19.39
N VAL A 230 -20.00 24.52 -19.56
CA VAL A 230 -20.84 23.64 -20.39
C VAL A 230 -22.25 23.51 -19.79
N GLY A 231 -22.34 23.29 -18.47
CA GLY A 231 -23.62 23.13 -17.77
C GLY A 231 -24.50 24.39 -17.79
N SER A 232 -23.88 25.58 -17.82
CA SER A 232 -24.59 26.87 -17.94
C SER A 232 -24.99 27.22 -19.39
N GLY A 233 -24.73 26.34 -20.36
CA GLY A 233 -25.01 26.59 -21.77
C GLY A 233 -24.08 27.63 -22.40
N ALA A 234 -23.00 28.02 -21.70
CA ALA A 234 -21.98 28.89 -22.27
C ALA A 234 -21.22 28.11 -23.35
N ARG A 235 -21.07 28.71 -24.54
CA ARG A 235 -20.17 28.17 -25.56
C ARG A 235 -18.76 28.25 -24.99
N VAL A 236 -18.17 27.09 -24.65
CA VAL A 236 -16.76 27.01 -24.31
C VAL A 236 -15.96 27.43 -25.53
N ALA A 237 -15.50 28.68 -25.53
CA ALA A 237 -14.64 29.20 -26.57
C ALA A 237 -13.27 28.52 -26.41
N ALA A 238 -13.09 27.40 -27.13
CA ALA A 238 -11.81 26.77 -27.47
C ALA A 238 -10.68 26.97 -26.44
N ALA A 239 -10.88 26.50 -25.20
CA ALA A 239 -9.81 26.46 -24.22
C ALA A 239 -8.93 25.23 -24.52
N ALA A 240 -7.70 25.50 -24.97
CA ALA A 240 -6.65 24.56 -25.40
C ALA A 240 -7.02 23.66 -26.59
N GLU A 241 -6.31 23.80 -27.70
CA GLU A 241 -6.47 22.90 -28.84
C GLU A 241 -6.33 21.43 -28.37
N PRO A 242 -7.30 20.55 -28.70
CA PRO A 242 -7.23 19.11 -28.39
C PRO A 242 -5.93 18.42 -28.86
N ARG A 243 -5.17 19.07 -29.76
CA ARG A 243 -3.85 18.65 -30.23
C ARG A 243 -2.74 18.81 -29.19
N GLU A 244 -2.71 19.92 -28.43
CA GLU A 244 -1.70 20.15 -27.38
C GLU A 244 -1.86 19.10 -26.26
N ILE A 245 -3.12 18.79 -25.92
CA ILE A 245 -3.48 17.76 -24.93
C ILE A 245 -3.14 16.36 -25.46
N ARG A 246 -3.51 16.03 -26.71
CA ARG A 246 -3.10 14.74 -27.33
C ARG A 246 -1.59 14.58 -27.45
N ARG A 247 -0.86 15.66 -27.71
CA ARG A 247 0.60 15.66 -27.83
C ARG A 247 1.28 15.40 -26.48
N ARG A 248 0.74 15.95 -25.39
CA ARG A 248 1.20 15.65 -24.02
C ARG A 248 0.89 14.21 -23.59
N LEU A 249 -0.27 13.68 -23.99
CA LEU A 249 -0.65 12.28 -23.72
C LEU A 249 0.12 11.26 -24.58
N ALA A 250 0.60 11.64 -25.76
CA ALA A 250 1.43 10.80 -26.63
C ALA A 250 2.94 10.94 -26.35
N ALA A 251 3.33 11.66 -25.28
CA ALA A 251 4.72 11.80 -24.91
C ALA A 251 5.29 10.43 -24.48
N PRO A 252 6.48 10.02 -24.99
CA PRO A 252 7.09 8.73 -24.66
C PRO A 252 7.32 8.50 -23.14
N GLU A 253 7.50 9.60 -22.41
CA GLU A 253 7.66 9.67 -20.95
C GLU A 253 6.44 9.10 -20.20
N TRP A 254 5.24 9.25 -20.78
CA TRP A 254 3.97 8.81 -20.21
C TRP A 254 3.68 7.34 -20.47
N LEU A 255 3.96 6.86 -21.69
CA LEU A 255 3.81 5.45 -22.05
C LEU A 255 4.83 4.57 -21.29
N SER A 256 6.03 5.08 -21.05
CA SER A 256 7.05 4.40 -20.23
C SER A 256 6.64 4.31 -18.76
N ALA A 257 5.98 5.34 -18.21
CA ALA A 257 5.43 5.28 -16.86
C ALA A 257 4.30 4.24 -16.76
N MET A 258 3.38 4.20 -17.73
CA MET A 258 2.27 3.24 -17.75
C MET A 258 2.70 1.78 -17.96
N ASP A 259 3.69 1.53 -18.82
CA ASP A 259 4.27 0.19 -19.00
C ASP A 259 5.01 -0.26 -17.72
N LEU A 260 5.68 0.65 -16.99
CA LEU A 260 6.25 0.37 -15.67
C LEU A 260 5.18 -0.13 -14.68
N PHE A 261 4.01 0.51 -14.64
CA PHE A 261 2.96 0.19 -13.65
C PHE A 261 2.21 -1.12 -13.91
N SER A 262 2.25 -1.66 -15.14
CA SER A 262 1.55 -2.90 -15.50
C SER A 262 2.14 -4.18 -14.88
N GLY A 263 3.36 -4.12 -14.34
CA GLY A 263 4.08 -5.26 -13.75
C GLY A 263 4.13 -5.35 -12.22
N HIS A 264 3.49 -4.43 -11.47
CA HIS A 264 3.71 -4.30 -10.02
C HIS A 264 2.80 -5.20 -9.17
N ARG A 265 3.38 -5.91 -8.20
CA ARG A 265 2.74 -7.02 -7.46
C ARG A 265 2.34 -6.70 -6.01
N SER A 266 2.87 -5.65 -5.38
CA SER A 266 2.50 -5.33 -3.98
C SER A 266 1.20 -4.52 -3.87
N ALA A 267 0.54 -4.57 -2.71
CA ALA A 267 -0.72 -3.86 -2.47
C ALA A 267 -0.53 -2.32 -2.41
N GLY A 268 0.60 -1.84 -1.91
CA GLY A 268 0.91 -0.41 -1.82
C GLY A 268 1.20 0.25 -3.17
N GLU A 269 1.91 -0.45 -4.07
CA GLU A 269 2.21 0.02 -5.43
C GLU A 269 0.97 0.03 -6.32
N ARG A 270 0.10 -0.99 -6.17
CA ARG A 270 -1.23 -1.01 -6.80
C ARG A 270 -2.10 0.14 -6.30
N HIS A 271 -2.02 0.49 -5.01
CA HIS A 271 -2.81 1.57 -4.42
C HIS A 271 -2.38 2.95 -4.94
N LEU A 272 -1.07 3.23 -5.01
CA LEU A 272 -0.57 4.48 -5.59
C LEU A 272 -0.90 4.58 -7.09
N ALA A 273 -0.76 3.47 -7.84
CA ALA A 273 -1.17 3.41 -9.25
C ALA A 273 -2.69 3.58 -9.43
N LEU A 274 -3.52 3.04 -8.53
CA LEU A 274 -4.98 3.22 -8.52
C LEU A 274 -5.40 4.64 -8.15
N VAL A 275 -4.70 5.29 -7.22
CA VAL A 275 -4.94 6.70 -6.86
C VAL A 275 -4.60 7.61 -8.06
N ILE A 276 -3.47 7.37 -8.73
CA ILE A 276 -3.06 8.13 -9.92
C ILE A 276 -4.01 7.85 -11.10
N ALA A 277 -4.37 6.59 -11.36
CA ALA A 277 -5.30 6.21 -12.41
C ALA A 277 -6.75 6.66 -12.12
N GLY A 278 -7.17 6.69 -10.85
CA GLY A 278 -8.47 7.18 -10.42
C GLY A 278 -8.61 8.69 -10.56
N LEU A 279 -7.55 9.44 -10.20
CA LEU A 279 -7.47 10.88 -10.46
C LEU A 279 -7.50 11.17 -11.97
N ASP A 280 -6.77 10.43 -12.79
CA ASP A 280 -6.77 10.61 -14.24
C ASP A 280 -8.10 10.18 -14.89
N LEU A 281 -8.75 9.11 -14.42
CA LEU A 281 -10.08 8.70 -14.90
C LEU A 281 -11.15 9.74 -14.54
N ALA A 282 -11.09 10.34 -13.34
CA ALA A 282 -11.96 11.45 -12.96
C ALA A 282 -11.73 12.69 -13.87
N ILE A 283 -10.47 12.96 -14.24
CA ILE A 283 -10.10 13.98 -15.22
C ILE A 283 -10.64 13.64 -16.63
N GLN A 284 -10.59 12.37 -17.06
CA GLN A 284 -11.10 11.94 -18.36
C GLN A 284 -12.64 11.93 -18.44
N LEU A 285 -13.33 11.53 -17.38
CA LEU A 285 -14.79 11.58 -17.28
C LEU A 285 -15.32 13.01 -17.18
N GLY A 286 -14.53 13.94 -16.63
CA GLY A 286 -14.80 15.38 -16.71
C GLY A 286 -14.59 15.99 -18.11
N ARG A 287 -13.84 15.31 -19.00
CA ARG A 287 -13.47 15.79 -20.34
C ARG A 287 -14.29 15.18 -21.48
N ILE A 288 -14.96 14.05 -21.27
CA ILE A 288 -15.88 13.43 -22.25
C ILE A 288 -17.32 13.63 -21.76
N GLY A 289 -18.09 14.43 -22.51
CA GLY A 289 -19.48 14.82 -22.19
C GLY A 289 -20.31 13.72 -21.52
N ALA A 290 -20.78 14.03 -20.31
CA ALA A 290 -21.11 13.10 -19.23
C ALA A 290 -22.41 12.27 -19.34
N ALA A 291 -23.02 12.09 -20.52
CA ALA A 291 -24.28 11.32 -20.62
C ALA A 291 -24.07 9.86 -21.07
N GLU A 292 -23.22 9.63 -22.08
CA GLU A 292 -23.10 8.30 -22.70
C GLU A 292 -21.99 7.44 -22.07
N GLY A 293 -20.95 8.09 -21.52
CA GLY A 293 -19.84 7.41 -20.84
C GLY A 293 -20.23 6.80 -19.50
N VAL A 294 -21.06 7.50 -18.72
CA VAL A 294 -21.52 7.05 -17.39
C VAL A 294 -22.47 5.85 -17.48
N ALA A 295 -23.33 5.80 -18.51
CA ALA A 295 -24.22 4.65 -18.74
C ALA A 295 -23.44 3.39 -19.16
N LYS A 296 -22.48 3.52 -20.10
CA LYS A 296 -21.62 2.40 -20.54
C LYS A 296 -20.66 1.93 -19.44
N LEU A 297 -20.21 2.84 -18.56
CA LEU A 297 -19.37 2.50 -17.43
C LEU A 297 -20.17 1.82 -16.31
N THR A 298 -21.38 2.29 -16.01
CA THR A 298 -22.29 1.62 -15.06
C THR A 298 -22.60 0.19 -15.50
N ASP A 299 -22.89 -0.04 -16.79
CA ASP A 299 -23.09 -1.38 -17.37
C ASP A 299 -21.83 -2.27 -17.30
N ARG A 300 -20.64 -1.70 -17.56
CA ARG A 300 -19.35 -2.42 -17.49
C ARG A 300 -18.89 -2.70 -16.05
N LEU A 301 -19.19 -1.82 -15.13
CA LEU A 301 -18.86 -1.97 -13.71
C LEU A 301 -19.89 -2.86 -12.99
N GLN A 302 -21.15 -2.91 -13.41
CA GLN A 302 -22.11 -3.90 -12.92
C GLN A 302 -21.78 -5.31 -13.42
N SER A 303 -21.40 -5.47 -14.69
CA SER A 303 -20.98 -6.77 -15.24
C SER A 303 -19.65 -7.30 -14.71
N ARG A 304 -18.78 -6.43 -14.16
CA ARG A 304 -17.52 -6.82 -13.49
C ARG A 304 -17.58 -6.77 -11.96
N GLY A 305 -18.56 -6.06 -11.40
CA GLY A 305 -18.67 -5.76 -9.96
C GLY A 305 -19.07 -6.96 -9.09
N GLU A 306 -19.58 -8.03 -9.68
CA GLU A 306 -19.88 -9.27 -8.97
C GLU A 306 -18.62 -10.10 -8.66
N GLN A 307 -17.52 -9.87 -9.39
CA GLN A 307 -16.23 -10.52 -9.17
C GLN A 307 -15.31 -9.75 -8.20
N VAL A 308 -15.46 -8.43 -8.11
CA VAL A 308 -14.62 -7.56 -7.27
C VAL A 308 -15.12 -7.45 -5.82
N ARG A 309 -16.42 -7.67 -5.56
CA ARG A 309 -17.03 -7.58 -4.22
C ARG A 309 -16.51 -8.58 -3.17
N ARG A 310 -15.66 -9.54 -3.54
CA ARG A 310 -15.12 -10.55 -2.61
C ARG A 310 -13.75 -10.23 -2.03
N VAL A 311 -13.09 -9.16 -2.45
CA VAL A 311 -11.73 -8.86 -1.99
C VAL A 311 -11.65 -7.37 -1.67
N VAL A 312 -11.18 -7.06 -0.47
CA VAL A 312 -10.80 -5.73 0.08
C VAL A 312 -11.88 -4.98 0.88
N VAL A 313 -11.73 -5.05 2.21
CA VAL A 313 -12.18 -4.05 3.19
C VAL A 313 -10.94 -3.67 4.03
N ALA A 314 -10.50 -2.40 3.90
CA ALA A 314 -9.73 -1.49 4.80
C ALA A 314 -8.46 -1.97 5.57
N PRO A 315 -7.57 -1.08 6.11
CA PRO A 315 -7.66 0.40 6.22
C PRO A 315 -6.40 1.24 5.82
N LEU A 316 -6.62 2.55 5.52
CA LEU A 316 -5.64 3.66 5.52
C LEU A 316 -6.36 4.98 5.90
N GLU A 317 -6.31 5.39 7.16
CA GLU A 317 -7.14 6.49 7.69
C GLU A 317 -6.56 7.92 7.58
N SER A 318 -5.29 8.13 7.22
CA SER A 318 -4.73 9.50 7.20
C SER A 318 -4.83 10.22 5.85
N VAL A 319 -4.85 9.49 4.72
CA VAL A 319 -5.01 10.07 3.37
C VAL A 319 -6.46 9.96 2.88
N GLY A 320 -7.16 8.89 3.27
CA GLY A 320 -8.58 8.68 2.99
C GLY A 320 -9.46 9.76 3.62
N THR A 321 -9.17 10.21 4.84
CA THR A 321 -9.97 11.24 5.53
C THR A 321 -9.86 12.61 4.87
N VAL A 322 -8.70 12.97 4.31
CA VAL A 322 -8.51 14.24 3.58
C VAL A 322 -9.19 14.20 2.20
N LEU A 323 -9.13 13.05 1.51
CA LEU A 323 -9.75 12.89 0.19
C LEU A 323 -11.27 12.68 0.27
N LEU A 324 -11.77 11.96 1.28
CA LEU A 324 -13.21 11.87 1.57
C LEU A 324 -13.73 13.22 2.06
N ALA A 325 -13.02 13.96 2.91
CA ALA A 325 -13.45 15.32 3.28
C ALA A 325 -13.56 16.23 2.04
N ALA A 326 -12.62 16.14 1.09
CA ALA A 326 -12.64 16.90 -0.15
C ALA A 326 -13.75 16.45 -1.14
N GLU A 327 -13.99 15.14 -1.29
CA GLU A 327 -15.11 14.60 -2.08
C GLU A 327 -16.47 14.97 -1.47
N TRP A 328 -16.59 14.94 -0.15
CA TRP A 328 -17.84 15.24 0.55
C TRP A 328 -18.13 16.74 0.59
N GLN A 329 -17.12 17.60 0.72
CA GLN A 329 -17.27 19.04 0.51
C GLN A 329 -17.73 19.33 -0.93
N ALA A 330 -17.19 18.61 -1.93
CA ALA A 330 -17.60 18.76 -3.33
C ALA A 330 -19.05 18.28 -3.56
N VAL A 331 -19.49 17.21 -2.90
CA VAL A 331 -20.88 16.71 -2.99
C VAL A 331 -21.86 17.59 -2.22
N ALA A 332 -21.47 18.13 -1.06
CA ALA A 332 -22.28 19.08 -0.28
C ALA A 332 -22.50 20.40 -1.04
N LEU A 333 -21.44 20.94 -1.65
CA LEU A 333 -21.49 22.15 -2.48
C LEU A 333 -22.27 21.95 -3.79
N ALA A 334 -22.39 20.71 -4.28
CA ALA A 334 -23.13 20.40 -5.49
C ALA A 334 -24.63 20.10 -5.27
N ARG A 335 -25.11 19.98 -4.03
CA ARG A 335 -26.49 19.52 -3.72
C ARG A 335 -27.28 20.36 -2.73
N ASP A 336 -26.82 21.55 -2.34
CA ASP A 336 -27.47 22.40 -1.32
C ASP A 336 -27.75 21.67 0.03
N ALA A 337 -26.99 20.61 0.34
CA ALA A 337 -27.17 19.85 1.58
C ALA A 337 -26.20 20.33 2.65
N THR A 338 -26.68 20.51 3.89
CA THR A 338 -25.80 20.90 5.00
C THR A 338 -24.96 19.71 5.48
N PRO A 339 -23.74 19.92 5.98
CA PRO A 339 -22.86 18.83 6.45
C PRO A 339 -23.52 17.85 7.45
N PRO A 340 -24.40 18.29 8.39
CA PRO A 340 -25.10 17.39 9.30
C PRO A 340 -26.03 16.37 8.61
N ASP A 341 -26.73 16.78 7.54
CA ASP A 341 -27.67 15.92 6.80
C ASP A 341 -26.94 14.79 6.07
N LEU A 342 -25.73 15.08 5.59
CA LEU A 342 -24.87 14.14 4.89
C LEU A 342 -24.25 13.11 5.85
N ILE A 343 -23.81 13.54 7.03
CA ILE A 343 -23.27 12.65 8.08
C ILE A 343 -24.37 11.70 8.59
N ALA A 344 -25.59 12.20 8.80
CA ALA A 344 -26.74 11.39 9.19
C ALA A 344 -27.12 10.35 8.11
N ALA A 345 -27.16 10.76 6.84
CA ALA A 345 -27.46 9.85 5.72
C ALA A 345 -26.38 8.79 5.48
N ALA A 346 -25.11 9.11 5.73
CA ALA A 346 -24.00 8.17 5.63
C ALA A 346 -24.03 7.13 6.76
N THR A 347 -24.32 7.57 7.99
CA THR A 347 -24.47 6.71 9.17
C THR A 347 -25.66 5.75 9.01
N ALA A 348 -26.80 6.23 8.49
CA ALA A 348 -27.97 5.40 8.19
C ALA A 348 -27.72 4.34 7.11
N ARG A 349 -26.68 4.51 6.28
CA ARG A 349 -26.24 3.56 5.26
C ARG A 349 -25.09 2.67 5.72
N GLY A 350 -24.70 2.75 7.00
CA GLY A 350 -23.62 1.96 7.58
C GLY A 350 -22.22 2.34 7.08
N LEU A 351 -22.07 3.53 6.49
CA LEU A 351 -20.81 4.02 5.93
C LEU A 351 -19.90 4.68 6.98
N PHE A 352 -20.44 4.96 8.18
CA PHE A 352 -19.71 5.44 9.34
C PHE A 352 -20.09 4.66 10.58
N HIS A 353 -19.12 4.44 11.48
CA HIS A 353 -19.40 3.97 12.82
C HIS A 353 -20.15 5.07 13.60
N PRO A 354 -21.25 4.75 14.32
CA PRO A 354 -22.10 5.76 14.97
C PRO A 354 -21.36 6.71 15.93
N ALA A 355 -20.26 6.24 16.54
CA ALA A 355 -19.44 7.03 17.45
C ALA A 355 -18.64 8.16 16.74
N LEU A 356 -18.17 7.91 15.51
CA LEU A 356 -17.45 8.92 14.72
C LEU A 356 -18.41 9.99 14.17
N ALA A 357 -19.61 9.58 13.78
CA ALA A 357 -20.67 10.50 13.37
C ALA A 357 -21.12 11.40 14.54
N ALA A 358 -21.24 10.85 15.75
CA ALA A 358 -21.59 11.62 16.94
C ALA A 358 -20.51 12.64 17.33
N TRP A 359 -19.23 12.28 17.22
CA TRP A 359 -18.11 13.19 17.45
C TRP A 359 -18.10 14.35 16.43
N ALA A 360 -18.23 14.04 15.13
CA ALA A 360 -18.23 15.04 14.07
C ALA A 360 -19.40 16.04 14.18
N LEU A 361 -20.58 15.59 14.62
CA LEU A 361 -21.75 16.44 14.83
C LEU A 361 -21.67 17.31 16.10
N SER A 362 -20.81 16.95 17.06
CA SER A 362 -20.62 17.68 18.32
C SER A 362 -19.55 18.78 18.26
N ALA A 363 -18.73 18.80 17.20
CA ALA A 363 -17.63 19.74 17.04
C ALA A 363 -18.05 21.13 16.51
N ASP A 364 -19.29 21.27 16.03
CA ASP A 364 -19.87 22.52 15.49
C ASP A 364 -20.92 23.16 16.44
N SER A 365 -20.97 22.74 17.70
CA SER A 365 -21.71 23.39 18.80
C SER A 365 -20.77 23.86 19.89
#